data_AF-A0A0M9CHX1-F1
#
_entry.id   AF-A0A0M9CHX1-F1
#
_cell.length_a   1.000
_cell.length_b   1.000
_cell.length_c   1.000
_cell.angle_alpha   90.00
_cell.angle_beta   90.00
_cell.angle_gamma   90.00
#
_symmetry.space_group_name_H-M   'P 1'
#
loop_
_entity.id
_entity.type
_entity.pdbx_description
1 polymer ?
#
loop_
_entity_poly.entity_id
_entity_poly.type
_entity_poly.pdbx_seq_one_letter_code
_entity_poly.pdbx_strand_id
1 'polypeptide(L)' 'MNNKQIVTVAIGVAFGSSIGTTIGAVIGEVTMSSVYGSMIGVIVGFVIAFTIFNENKIKKNERI' A
#
# COMPACT_ATOMS: atom_id res chain seq x y z
N MET A 1 -13.26 2.03 6.37
CA MET A 1 -11.99 1.26 6.40
C MET A 1 -11.67 0.93 7.84
N ASN A 2 -11.28 -0.31 8.12
CA ASN A 2 -10.83 -0.71 9.47
C ASN A 2 -9.39 -0.20 9.72
N ASN A 3 -8.99 -0.04 10.98
CA ASN A 3 -7.62 0.33 11.38
C ASN A 3 -6.56 -0.54 10.68
N LYS A 4 -6.82 -1.84 10.50
CA LYS A 4 -5.94 -2.74 9.74
C LYS A 4 -5.74 -2.30 8.29
N GLN A 5 -6.81 -1.91 7.61
CA GLN A 5 -6.75 -1.45 6.22
C GLN A 5 -6.01 -0.11 6.11
N ILE A 6 -6.23 0.80 7.04
CA ILE A 6 -5.55 2.10 7.10
C ILE A 6 -4.04 1.88 7.28
N VAL A 7 -3.65 1.03 8.23
CA VAL A 7 -2.24 0.69 8.48
C VAL A 7 -1.59 0.02 7.27
N THR A 8 -2.28 -0.93 6.62
CA THR A 8 -1.76 -1.59 5.41
C THR A 8 -1.53 -0.60 4.26
N VAL A 9 -2.45 0.34 4.03
CA VAL A 9 -2.25 1.39 3.04
C VAL A 9 -1.07 2.27 3.43
N ALA A 10 -1.00 2.73 4.69
CA ALA A 10 0.09 3.57 5.18
C ALA A 10 1.48 2.91 5.01
N ILE A 11 1.59 1.61 5.33
CA ILE A 11 2.80 0.82 5.10
C ILE A 11 3.13 0.78 3.60
N GLY A 12 2.13 0.51 2.75
CA GLY A 12 2.30 0.52 1.30
C GLY A 12 2.87 1.84 0.77
N VAL A 13 2.34 2.97 1.22
CA VAL A 13 2.84 4.31 0.84
C VAL A 13 4.27 4.53 1.32
N ALA A 14 4.58 4.20 2.57
CA ALA A 14 5.91 4.38 3.13
C ALA A 14 6.97 3.55 2.37
N PHE A 15 6.68 2.29 2.08
CA PHE A 15 7.54 1.43 1.27
C PHE A 15 7.70 1.95 -0.16
N GLY A 16 6.59 2.31 -0.80
CA GLY A 16 6.61 2.83 -2.16
C GLY A 16 7.44 4.11 -2.28
N SER A 17 7.28 5.04 -1.35
CA SER A 17 8.07 6.28 -1.29
C SER A 17 9.56 6.01 -1.07
N SER A 18 9.91 5.09 -0.15
CA SER A 18 11.30 4.73 0.11
C SER A 18 11.97 4.13 -1.13
N ILE A 19 11.32 3.16 -1.79
CA ILE A 19 11.84 2.52 -3.01
C ILE A 19 11.95 3.54 -4.15
N GLY A 20 10.91 4.36 -4.34
CA GLY A 20 10.92 5.42 -5.35
C GLY A 20 12.04 6.43 -5.14
N THR A 21 12.30 6.80 -3.88
CA THR A 21 13.40 7.71 -3.52
C THR A 21 14.76 7.08 -3.81
N THR A 22 14.95 5.79 -3.48
CA THR A 22 16.20 5.06 -3.79
C THR A 22 16.44 4.97 -5.29
N ILE A 23 15.43 4.61 -6.08
CA ILE A 23 15.53 4.55 -7.55
C ILE A 23 15.83 5.95 -8.10
N GLY A 24 15.11 6.97 -7.62
CA GLY A 24 15.31 8.36 -7.99
C GLY A 24 16.71 8.88 -7.70
N ALA A 25 17.32 8.46 -6.58
CA ALA A 25 18.69 8.80 -6.24
C ALA A 25 19.71 8.20 -7.22
N VAL A 26 19.42 7.01 -7.77
CA VAL A 26 20.28 6.35 -8.77
C VAL A 26 20.17 7.03 -10.14
N ILE A 27 18.97 7.45 -10.55
CA ILE A 27 18.73 8.05 -11.88
C ILE A 27 18.87 9.59 -11.90
N GLY A 28 19.11 10.22 -10.75
CA GLY A 28 19.21 11.68 -10.63
C GLY A 28 17.87 12.42 -10.56
N GLU A 29 16.74 11.71 -10.50
CA GLU A 29 15.38 12.28 -10.41
C GLU A 29 14.65 11.84 -9.13
N VAL A 30 15.18 12.25 -7.98
CA VAL A 30 14.65 11.88 -6.65
C VAL A 30 13.19 12.33 -6.46
N THR A 31 12.88 13.58 -6.82
CA THR A 31 11.56 14.19 -6.58
C THR A 31 10.46 13.46 -7.35
N MET A 32 10.65 13.24 -8.66
CA MET A 32 9.65 12.57 -9.49
C MET A 32 9.50 11.10 -9.11
N SER A 33 10.61 10.41 -8.86
CA SER A 33 10.59 8.99 -8.50
C SER A 33 9.94 8.73 -7.13
N SER A 34 10.07 9.65 -6.17
CA SER A 34 9.36 9.57 -4.89
C SER A 34 7.83 9.70 -5.07
N VAL A 35 7.37 10.58 -5.97
CA VAL A 35 5.95 10.72 -6.32
C VAL A 35 5.44 9.45 -6.97
N TYR A 36 6.14 8.91 -7.97
CA TYR A 36 5.74 7.65 -8.62
C TYR A 36 5.76 6.47 -7.64
N GLY A 37 6.80 6.37 -6.81
CA GLY A 37 6.93 5.34 -5.79
C GLY A 37 5.78 5.38 -4.78
N SER A 38 5.44 6.57 -4.27
CA SER A 38 4.32 6.73 -3.35
C SER A 38 2.97 6.41 -4.00
N MET A 39 2.73 6.80 -5.26
CA MET A 39 1.53 6.42 -6.01
C MET A 39 1.39 4.91 -6.16
N ILE A 40 2.46 4.22 -6.56
CA ILE A 40 2.47 2.74 -6.66
C ILE A 40 2.24 2.12 -5.27
N GLY A 41 2.88 2.67 -4.24
CA GLY A 41 2.70 2.24 -2.86
C GLY A 41 1.26 2.36 -2.36
N VAL A 42 0.55 3.44 -2.69
CA VAL A 42 -0.88 3.61 -2.42
C VAL A 42 -1.69 2.53 -3.12
N ILE A 43 -1.48 2.31 -4.41
CA ILE A 43 -2.24 1.34 -5.21
C ILE A 43 -2.07 -0.07 -4.65
N VAL A 44 -0.82 -0.49 -4.41
CA VAL A 44 -0.50 -1.81 -3.84
C VAL A 44 -1.08 -1.94 -2.44
N GLY A 45 -0.90 -0.92 -1.59
CA GLY A 45 -1.48 -0.90 -0.25
C GLY A 45 -3.00 -1.03 -0.26
N PHE A 46 -3.69 -0.35 -1.17
CA PHE A 46 -5.14 -0.45 -1.37
C PHE A 46 -5.55 -1.85 -1.84
N VAL A 47 -4.90 -2.40 -2.86
CA VAL A 47 -5.20 -3.73 -3.39
C VAL A 47 -5.05 -4.79 -2.30
N ILE A 48 -3.98 -4.73 -1.51
CA ILE A 48 -3.76 -5.66 -0.40
C ILE A 48 -4.80 -5.44 0.70
N ALA A 49 -5.07 -4.18 1.08
CA ALA A 49 -6.05 -3.84 2.10
C ALA A 49 -7.47 -4.32 1.75
N PHE A 50 -7.84 -4.22 0.47
CA PHE A 50 -9.15 -4.63 -0.06
C PHE A 50 -9.21 -6.07 -0.55
N THR A 51 -8.09 -6.76 -0.74
CA THR A 51 -8.09 -8.21 -1.06
C THR A 51 -8.08 -9.02 0.23
N ILE A 52 -7.15 -8.73 1.14
CA ILE A 52 -6.91 -9.54 2.35
C ILE A 52 -7.94 -9.22 3.44
N PHE A 53 -8.21 -7.94 3.71
CA PHE A 53 -9.11 -7.58 4.81
C PHE A 53 -10.58 -7.53 4.42
N ASN A 54 -10.92 -7.80 3.15
CA ASN A 54 -12.29 -8.03 2.69
C ASN A 54 -12.88 -9.35 3.19
N GLU A 55 -12.03 -10.30 3.56
CA GLU A 55 -12.46 -11.65 3.97
C GLU A 55 -13.21 -11.69 5.31
N ASN A 56 -13.28 -10.57 6.05
CA ASN A 56 -14.08 -10.48 7.26
C ASN A 56 -15.61 -10.54 7.01
N LYS A 57 -16.05 -10.59 5.74
CA LYS A 57 -17.45 -10.88 5.41
C LYS A 57 -17.74 -12.34 5.06
N ILE A 58 -16.73 -13.17 4.77
CA ILE A 58 -16.98 -14.56 4.33
C ILE A 58 -16.97 -15.53 5.51
N LYS A 59 -16.09 -15.34 6.52
CA LYS A 59 -15.96 -16.29 7.64
C LYS A 59 -16.98 -16.15 8.79
N LYS A 60 -17.91 -15.18 8.73
CA LYS A 60 -18.99 -15.07 9.75
C LYS A 60 -20.20 -15.96 9.42
N ASN A 61 -20.26 -16.56 8.23
CA ASN A 61 -21.43 -17.34 7.80
C ASN A 61 -21.30 -18.87 8.00
N GLU A 62 -20.20 -19.35 8.60
CA GLU A 62 -19.96 -20.78 8.90
C GLU A 62 -19.99 -21.10 10.41
N ARG A 63 -20.55 -20.21 11.23
CA ARG A 63 -20.81 -20.48 12.66
C ARG A 63 -22.29 -20.29 13.02
N ILE A 64 -23.18 -20.78 12.16
CA ILE A 64 -24.59 -20.99 12.47
C ILE A 64 -24.82 -22.49 12.60
#